data_AF-R4L2E9-F1
#
_entry.id   AF-R4L2E9-F1
#
_cell.length_a   1.000
_cell.length_b   1.000
_cell.length_c   1.000
_cell.angle_alpha   90.00
_cell.angle_beta   90.00
_cell.angle_gamma   90.00
#
_symmetry.space_group_name_H-M   'P 1'
#
loop_
_entity.id
_entity.type
_entity.pdbx_description
1 polymer ?
#
loop_
_entity_poly.entity_id
_entity_poly.type
_entity_poly.pdbx_seq_one_letter_code
_entity_poly.pdbx_strand_id
1 'polypeptide(L)'
;MKLLTVLARALLTGSVLTAVALAPATGALASTPGQLDSGATLGPGATLYSPSGNMALTMQTDGNLVLYAPGHVAVWATGTSSAGNGTILAEQSDGNLVVIAPGNHPVWASGTSGHPGAVLQVQDDGNTVQYGSGHAALWSTNTSTGTSSVASLAVANQGATACGRNSLGGTGFYTSCKPENWCADFAMWVWAHSGYNVSGLSPAAYSFYKYGKDRGTLHAHPAVGDAVVYDVSGTYASHVGIVTGISNGLIHTENGNWGGSSTTTSSVKPQDMPDSTTIGTRTSFGKTVSGFVSPVR
;
A
#
# COMPACT_ATOMS: atom_id res chain seq x y z
N MET A 1 -12.90 -4.13 -92.70
CA MET A 1 -14.11 -4.22 -91.85
C MET A 1 -13.80 -5.19 -90.71
N LYS A 2 -13.59 -4.61 -89.51
CA LYS A 2 -13.58 -5.19 -88.14
C LYS A 2 -12.61 -6.33 -87.77
N LEU A 3 -11.60 -5.90 -87.00
CA LEU A 3 -10.81 -6.65 -86.01
C LEU A 3 -11.69 -7.53 -85.11
N LEU A 4 -11.21 -8.74 -84.79
CA LEU A 4 -11.60 -9.46 -83.56
C LEU A 4 -10.38 -9.56 -82.64
N THR A 5 -10.46 -8.82 -81.54
CA THR A 5 -9.50 -8.84 -80.43
C THR A 5 -9.99 -9.85 -79.39
N VAL A 6 -9.10 -10.74 -78.97
CA VAL A 6 -9.31 -11.70 -77.87
C VAL A 6 -9.37 -10.95 -76.54
N LEU A 7 -10.43 -11.12 -75.76
CA LEU A 7 -10.53 -10.66 -74.37
C LEU A 7 -10.40 -11.87 -73.44
N ALA A 8 -9.22 -12.03 -72.82
CA ALA A 8 -9.05 -12.88 -71.66
C ALA A 8 -9.56 -12.15 -70.41
N ARG A 9 -10.53 -12.74 -69.71
CA ARG A 9 -10.99 -12.28 -68.40
C ARG A 9 -9.99 -12.75 -67.33
N ALA A 10 -9.26 -11.83 -66.73
CA ALA A 10 -8.59 -12.06 -65.45
C ALA A 10 -9.55 -11.69 -64.31
N LEU A 11 -9.92 -12.65 -63.47
CA LEU A 11 -10.56 -12.40 -62.18
C LEU A 11 -9.47 -11.89 -61.22
N LEU A 12 -9.55 -10.63 -60.81
CA LEU A 12 -8.81 -10.13 -59.65
C LEU A 12 -9.75 -10.20 -58.44
N THR A 13 -9.55 -11.18 -57.57
CA THR A 13 -10.13 -11.19 -56.21
C THR A 13 -9.41 -10.12 -55.39
N GLY A 14 -9.99 -8.93 -55.32
CA GLY A 14 -9.53 -7.87 -54.43
C GLY A 14 -9.95 -8.19 -52.98
N SER A 15 -9.03 -8.72 -52.19
CA SER A 15 -9.17 -8.72 -50.73
C SER A 15 -8.95 -7.30 -50.24
N VAL A 16 -10.01 -6.64 -49.79
CA VAL A 16 -9.91 -5.35 -49.09
C VAL A 16 -9.33 -5.64 -47.71
N LEU A 17 -8.02 -5.50 -47.54
CA LEU A 17 -7.44 -5.27 -46.21
C LEU A 17 -7.85 -3.85 -45.79
N THR A 18 -8.85 -3.74 -44.93
CA THR A 18 -9.03 -2.53 -44.14
C THR A 18 -7.84 -2.41 -43.20
N ALA A 19 -6.87 -1.57 -43.58
CA ALA A 19 -5.85 -1.10 -42.66
C ALA A 19 -6.56 -0.37 -41.52
N VAL A 20 -6.59 -0.97 -40.34
CA VAL A 20 -6.91 -0.25 -39.11
C VAL A 20 -5.73 0.69 -38.88
N ALA A 21 -5.91 1.96 -39.22
CA ALA A 21 -4.98 3.00 -38.83
C ALA A 21 -4.99 3.06 -37.30
N LEU A 22 -3.89 2.62 -36.67
CA LEU A 22 -3.60 2.98 -35.29
C LEU A 22 -3.44 4.50 -35.27
N ALA A 23 -4.46 5.20 -34.80
CA ALA A 23 -4.30 6.58 -34.39
C ALA A 23 -3.17 6.61 -33.34
N PRO A 24 -2.24 7.59 -33.39
CA PRO A 24 -1.30 7.75 -32.30
C PRO A 24 -2.13 7.98 -31.04
N ALA A 25 -1.94 7.13 -30.02
CA ALA A 25 -2.54 7.33 -28.72
C ALA A 25 -1.95 8.63 -28.16
N THR A 26 -2.67 9.72 -28.38
CA THR A 26 -2.49 10.99 -27.68
C THR A 26 -2.59 10.66 -26.20
N GLY A 27 -1.49 10.88 -25.47
CA GLY A 27 -1.36 10.51 -24.06
C GLY A 27 -2.59 10.90 -23.27
N ALA A 28 -3.27 9.89 -22.71
CA ALA A 28 -4.31 10.12 -21.72
C ALA A 28 -3.63 10.78 -20.52
N LEU A 29 -3.99 12.05 -20.27
CA LEU A 29 -3.56 12.75 -19.08
C LEU A 29 -4.12 12.01 -17.87
N ALA A 30 -3.25 11.66 -16.92
CA ALA A 30 -3.61 11.15 -15.61
C ALA A 30 -4.74 11.99 -15.02
N SER A 31 -5.91 11.39 -14.79
CA SER A 31 -7.09 12.12 -14.31
C SER A 31 -6.95 12.58 -12.85
N THR A 32 -5.92 12.12 -12.15
CA THR A 32 -5.49 12.56 -10.81
C THR A 32 -3.95 12.53 -10.76
N PRO A 33 -3.27 13.55 -10.20
CA PRO A 33 -1.81 13.51 -10.01
C PRO A 33 -1.37 12.22 -9.30
N GLY A 34 -0.36 11.54 -9.83
CA GLY A 34 0.13 10.28 -9.29
C GLY A 34 -0.69 9.05 -9.62
N GLN A 35 -1.74 9.14 -10.44
CA GLN A 35 -2.54 8.00 -10.86
C GLN A 35 -2.29 7.60 -12.33
N LEU A 36 -2.20 6.29 -12.60
CA LEU A 36 -2.32 5.70 -13.93
C LEU A 36 -3.67 4.99 -14.01
N ASP A 37 -4.54 5.47 -14.90
CA ASP A 37 -5.91 4.97 -15.04
C ASP A 37 -5.96 3.62 -15.77
N SER A 38 -7.05 2.88 -15.58
CA SER A 38 -7.29 1.63 -16.30
C SER A 38 -7.25 1.83 -17.82
N GLY A 39 -6.46 1.01 -18.51
CA GLY A 39 -6.19 1.10 -19.94
C GLY A 39 -5.07 2.08 -20.32
N ALA A 40 -4.50 2.82 -19.38
CA ALA A 40 -3.41 3.76 -19.64
C ALA A 40 -2.04 3.10 -19.55
N THR A 41 -1.03 3.77 -20.11
CA THR A 41 0.36 3.31 -20.14
C THR A 41 1.33 4.41 -19.73
N LEU A 42 2.44 4.02 -19.12
CA LEU A 42 3.60 4.87 -18.86
C LEU A 42 4.75 4.44 -19.78
N GLY A 43 5.12 5.33 -20.71
CA GLY A 43 6.13 5.06 -21.74
C GLY A 43 7.57 5.09 -21.24
N PRO A 44 8.55 4.64 -22.06
CA PRO A 44 9.96 4.66 -21.68
C PRO A 44 10.46 6.10 -21.45
N GLY A 45 11.22 6.29 -20.38
CA GLY A 45 11.69 7.59 -19.89
C GLY A 45 10.63 8.43 -19.18
N ALA A 46 9.36 8.00 -19.18
CA ALA A 46 8.30 8.74 -18.50
C ALA A 46 8.26 8.42 -17.01
N THR A 47 7.84 9.43 -16.24
CA THR A 47 7.74 9.35 -14.78
C THR A 47 6.33 9.74 -14.35
N LEU A 48 5.76 8.93 -13.47
CA LEU A 48 4.56 9.25 -12.71
C LEU A 48 4.98 9.72 -11.31
N TYR A 49 4.67 10.97 -10.97
CA TYR A 49 5.01 11.57 -9.69
C TYR A 49 3.85 11.47 -8.71
N SER A 50 4.13 11.25 -7.43
CA SER A 50 3.10 11.39 -6.39
C SER A 50 2.53 12.81 -6.34
N PRO A 51 1.35 13.04 -5.72
CA PRO A 51 0.74 14.37 -5.68
C PRO A 51 1.63 15.50 -5.14
N SER A 52 2.48 15.23 -4.15
CA SER A 52 3.49 16.16 -3.62
C SER A 52 4.76 16.29 -4.46
N GLY A 53 4.96 15.40 -5.44
CA GLY A 53 6.14 15.36 -6.30
C GLY A 53 7.38 14.69 -5.70
N ASN A 54 7.31 14.21 -4.45
CA ASN A 54 8.46 13.67 -3.72
C ASN A 54 8.81 12.23 -4.10
N MET A 55 7.86 11.48 -4.65
CA MET A 55 8.07 10.13 -5.15
C MET A 55 7.95 10.12 -6.67
N ALA A 56 8.77 9.30 -7.32
CA ALA A 56 8.83 9.19 -8.77
C ALA A 56 8.88 7.72 -9.20
N LEU A 57 7.79 7.22 -9.77
CA LEU A 57 7.77 5.93 -10.45
C LEU A 57 8.16 6.15 -11.91
N THR A 58 9.33 5.64 -12.31
CA THR A 58 9.90 5.87 -13.64
C THR A 58 10.02 4.58 -14.41
N MET A 59 9.46 4.54 -15.61
CA MET A 59 9.72 3.48 -16.59
C MET A 59 11.02 3.85 -17.30
N GLN A 60 12.16 3.32 -16.85
CA GLN A 60 13.47 3.68 -17.38
C GLN A 60 13.66 3.20 -18.83
N THR A 61 14.55 3.87 -19.56
CA THR A 61 14.84 3.55 -20.98
C THR A 61 15.60 2.24 -21.17
N ASP A 62 16.14 1.65 -20.11
CA ASP A 62 16.73 0.31 -20.13
C ASP A 62 15.67 -0.80 -19.95
N GLY A 63 14.41 -0.43 -19.67
CA GLY A 63 13.30 -1.36 -19.48
C GLY A 63 13.05 -1.75 -18.03
N ASN A 64 13.70 -1.09 -17.06
CA ASN A 64 13.40 -1.27 -15.65
C ASN A 64 12.33 -0.28 -15.16
N LEU A 65 11.32 -0.74 -14.41
CA LEU A 65 10.41 0.14 -13.71
C LEU A 65 10.93 0.35 -12.29
N VAL A 66 11.17 1.60 -11.90
CA VAL A 66 11.84 1.93 -10.63
C VAL A 66 11.08 3.02 -9.89
N LEU A 67 10.86 2.81 -8.59
CA LEU A 67 10.35 3.83 -7.67
C LEU A 67 11.51 4.53 -6.97
N TYR A 68 11.51 5.85 -7.05
CA TYR A 68 12.52 6.71 -6.45
C TYR A 68 11.93 7.57 -5.32
N ALA A 69 12.65 7.64 -4.21
CA ALA A 69 12.47 8.60 -3.13
C ALA A 69 13.26 9.90 -3.38
N PRO A 70 13.07 10.96 -2.56
CA PRO A 70 13.80 12.21 -2.70
C PRO A 70 15.33 12.01 -2.76
N GLY A 71 16.00 12.83 -3.56
CA GLY A 71 17.43 12.66 -3.85
C GLY A 71 17.73 11.55 -4.88
N HIS A 72 16.72 11.07 -5.60
CA HIS A 72 16.85 10.03 -6.64
C HIS A 72 17.36 8.69 -6.09
N VAL A 73 16.93 8.35 -4.87
CA VAL A 73 17.27 7.08 -4.22
C VAL A 73 16.27 6.02 -4.66
N ALA A 74 16.73 4.97 -5.34
CA ALA A 74 15.88 3.85 -5.73
C ALA A 74 15.45 3.07 -4.47
N VAL A 75 14.14 2.93 -4.26
CA VAL A 75 13.56 2.21 -3.11
C VAL A 75 12.87 0.91 -3.50
N TRP A 76 12.51 0.75 -4.78
CA TRP A 76 11.96 -0.48 -5.34
C TRP A 76 12.17 -0.53 -6.86
N ALA A 77 12.28 -1.73 -7.44
CA ALA A 77 12.39 -1.94 -8.89
C ALA A 77 11.83 -3.31 -9.33
N THR A 78 11.42 -3.43 -10.60
CA THR A 78 10.99 -4.70 -11.22
C THR A 78 12.15 -5.64 -11.55
N GLY A 79 13.36 -5.11 -11.73
CA GLY A 79 14.53 -5.91 -12.10
C GLY A 79 14.58 -6.29 -13.58
N THR A 80 13.94 -5.51 -14.44
CA THR A 80 13.74 -5.82 -15.88
C THR A 80 14.64 -5.00 -16.81
N SER A 81 15.80 -4.52 -16.33
CA SER A 81 16.73 -3.64 -17.07
C SER A 81 17.36 -4.24 -18.34
N SER A 82 17.11 -5.52 -18.65
CA SER A 82 17.52 -6.16 -19.90
C SER A 82 16.44 -6.14 -20.98
N ALA A 83 15.23 -5.66 -20.67
CA ALA A 83 14.11 -5.58 -21.62
C ALA A 83 14.33 -4.51 -22.70
N GLY A 84 15.15 -3.50 -22.42
CA GLY A 84 15.60 -2.52 -23.40
C GLY A 84 14.61 -1.37 -23.66
N ASN A 85 15.04 -0.47 -24.53
CA ASN A 85 14.28 0.73 -24.90
C ASN A 85 12.97 0.38 -25.63
N GLY A 86 11.91 1.14 -25.38
CA GLY A 86 10.56 0.86 -25.87
C GLY A 86 9.70 0.03 -24.92
N THR A 87 10.23 -0.39 -23.77
CA THR A 87 9.45 -1.04 -22.71
C THR A 87 8.49 -0.04 -22.05
N ILE A 88 7.27 -0.50 -21.77
CA ILE A 88 6.21 0.29 -21.14
C ILE A 88 5.70 -0.37 -19.87
N LEU A 89 5.13 0.43 -18.97
CA LEU A 89 4.21 -0.05 -17.93
C LEU A 89 2.76 0.14 -18.44
N ALA A 90 1.92 -0.87 -18.27
CA ALA A 90 0.51 -0.83 -18.66
C ALA A 90 -0.38 -1.22 -17.48
N GLU A 91 -1.32 -0.35 -17.12
CA GLU A 91 -2.46 -0.69 -16.26
C GLU A 91 -3.55 -1.26 -17.16
N GLN A 92 -3.60 -2.57 -17.34
CA GLN A 92 -4.46 -3.19 -18.34
C GLN A 92 -5.95 -3.13 -17.94
N SER A 93 -6.84 -3.14 -18.93
CA SER A 93 -8.30 -3.03 -18.69
C SER A 93 -8.90 -4.22 -17.95
N ASP A 94 -8.19 -5.35 -17.90
CA ASP A 94 -8.57 -6.54 -17.11
C ASP A 94 -8.13 -6.44 -15.63
N GLY A 95 -7.44 -5.36 -15.25
CA GLY A 95 -6.93 -5.11 -13.90
C GLY A 95 -5.52 -5.60 -13.65
N ASN A 96 -4.80 -6.11 -14.64
CA ASN A 96 -3.41 -6.53 -14.46
C ASN A 96 -2.43 -5.38 -14.72
N LEU A 97 -1.48 -5.14 -13.81
CA LEU A 97 -0.40 -4.18 -14.02
C LEU A 97 0.81 -4.92 -14.61
N VAL A 98 1.27 -4.53 -15.79
CA VAL A 98 2.25 -5.31 -16.56
C VAL A 98 3.35 -4.40 -17.12
N VAL A 99 4.61 -4.83 -16.98
CA VAL A 99 5.73 -4.27 -17.76
C VAL A 99 5.87 -5.08 -19.05
N ILE A 100 5.81 -4.40 -20.19
CA ILE A 100 5.73 -5.02 -21.51
C ILE A 100 6.90 -4.49 -22.36
N ALA A 101 7.79 -5.39 -22.77
CA ALA A 101 8.89 -5.11 -23.69
C ALA A 101 8.41 -5.01 -25.15
N PRO A 102 9.22 -4.44 -26.07
CA PRO A 102 8.90 -4.36 -27.49
C PRO A 102 8.49 -5.70 -28.09
N GLY A 103 7.54 -5.71 -29.03
CA GLY A 103 6.97 -6.94 -29.58
C GLY A 103 5.84 -7.53 -28.73
N ASN A 104 5.32 -6.79 -27.75
CA ASN A 104 4.25 -7.21 -26.84
C ASN A 104 4.66 -8.41 -25.96
N HIS A 105 5.88 -8.37 -25.43
CA HIS A 105 6.44 -9.42 -24.57
C HIS A 105 6.37 -8.99 -23.09
N PRO A 106 5.46 -9.55 -22.27
CA PRO A 106 5.41 -9.24 -20.84
C PRO A 106 6.68 -9.72 -20.14
N VAL A 107 7.32 -8.84 -19.37
CA VAL A 107 8.56 -9.14 -18.61
C VAL A 107 8.36 -9.09 -17.11
N TRP A 108 7.27 -8.47 -16.64
CA TRP A 108 6.84 -8.49 -15.24
C TRP A 108 5.32 -8.26 -15.17
N ALA A 109 4.63 -8.82 -14.18
CA ALA A 109 3.21 -8.59 -13.92
C ALA A 109 2.89 -8.62 -12.41
N SER A 110 1.89 -7.84 -11.99
CA SER A 110 1.38 -7.83 -10.60
C SER A 110 0.55 -9.07 -10.26
N GLY A 111 -0.03 -9.75 -11.26
CA GLY A 111 -0.85 -10.95 -11.08
C GLY A 111 -2.29 -10.64 -10.64
N THR A 112 -2.79 -9.45 -10.94
CA THR A 112 -4.07 -8.92 -10.43
C THR A 112 -5.19 -8.93 -11.49
N SER A 113 -5.09 -9.78 -12.52
CA SER A 113 -6.15 -9.90 -13.53
C SER A 113 -7.50 -10.29 -12.92
N GLY A 114 -8.60 -9.89 -13.57
CA GLY A 114 -9.96 -10.09 -13.07
C GLY A 114 -10.51 -8.93 -12.25
N HIS A 115 -9.79 -7.80 -12.18
CA HIS A 115 -10.18 -6.60 -11.45
C HIS A 115 -10.34 -5.40 -12.41
N PRO A 116 -11.31 -5.43 -13.34
CA PRO A 116 -11.47 -4.37 -14.32
C PRO A 116 -11.71 -3.01 -13.65
N GLY A 117 -11.12 -1.96 -14.24
CA GLY A 117 -11.17 -0.61 -13.67
C GLY A 117 -10.16 -0.37 -12.54
N ALA A 118 -9.21 -1.29 -12.32
CA ALA A 118 -8.09 -1.03 -11.40
C ALA A 118 -7.26 0.17 -11.88
N VAL A 119 -6.65 0.86 -10.91
CA VAL A 119 -5.80 2.03 -11.12
C VAL A 119 -4.53 1.89 -10.30
N LEU A 120 -3.41 2.38 -10.83
CA LEU A 120 -2.15 2.48 -10.10
C LEU A 120 -2.00 3.86 -9.49
N GLN A 121 -1.61 3.96 -8.23
CA GLN A 121 -1.35 5.23 -7.55
C GLN A 121 0.05 5.26 -6.92
N VAL A 122 0.85 6.24 -7.32
CA VAL A 122 2.09 6.64 -6.64
C VAL A 122 1.73 7.61 -5.53
N GLN A 123 2.00 7.23 -4.29
CA GLN A 123 1.51 7.93 -3.11
C GLN A 123 2.62 8.74 -2.45
N ASP A 124 2.23 9.86 -1.83
CA ASP A 124 3.15 10.73 -1.09
C ASP A 124 3.75 10.06 0.15
N ASP A 125 3.13 8.97 0.60
CA ASP A 125 3.64 8.18 1.70
C ASP A 125 4.85 7.34 1.31
N GLY A 126 5.29 7.30 0.05
CA GLY A 126 6.41 6.49 -0.42
C GLY A 126 6.03 5.14 -1.02
N ASN A 127 4.75 4.77 -0.98
CA ASN A 127 4.25 3.53 -1.57
C ASN A 127 3.75 3.77 -3.00
N THR A 128 3.71 2.71 -3.79
CA THR A 128 2.94 2.66 -5.03
C THR A 128 2.01 1.48 -4.93
N VAL A 129 0.70 1.72 -5.08
CA VAL A 129 -0.35 0.74 -4.83
C VAL A 129 -1.31 0.69 -6.01
N GLN A 130 -1.65 -0.52 -6.43
CA GLN A 130 -2.73 -0.77 -7.38
C GLN A 130 -4.03 -1.01 -6.61
N TYR A 131 -5.06 -0.25 -6.94
CA TYR A 131 -6.37 -0.34 -6.29
C TYR A 131 -7.44 -0.84 -7.25
N GLY A 132 -8.25 -1.77 -6.79
CA GLY A 132 -9.45 -2.25 -7.48
C GLY A 132 -10.73 -1.54 -7.01
N SER A 133 -11.88 -2.15 -7.30
CA SER A 133 -13.20 -1.64 -6.90
C SER A 133 -13.28 -1.40 -5.39
N GLY A 134 -13.86 -0.27 -4.98
CA GLY A 134 -13.98 0.09 -3.57
C GLY A 134 -12.64 0.47 -2.90
N HIS A 135 -11.61 0.80 -3.69
CA HIS A 135 -10.26 1.10 -3.19
C HIS A 135 -9.60 -0.08 -2.45
N ALA A 136 -9.93 -1.32 -2.82
CA ALA A 136 -9.25 -2.50 -2.32
C ALA A 136 -7.83 -2.58 -2.90
N ALA A 137 -6.80 -2.66 -2.06
CA ALA A 137 -5.42 -2.81 -2.53
C ALA A 137 -5.23 -4.21 -3.14
N LEU A 138 -4.82 -4.27 -4.41
CA LEU A 138 -4.56 -5.50 -5.16
C LEU A 138 -3.08 -5.86 -5.17
N TRP A 139 -2.22 -4.85 -5.23
CA TRP A 139 -0.76 -4.99 -5.25
C TRP A 139 -0.09 -3.73 -4.69
N SER A 140 1.12 -3.85 -4.11
CA SER A 140 1.93 -2.68 -3.78
C SER A 140 3.44 -2.94 -3.79
N THR A 141 4.23 -1.86 -3.87
CA THR A 141 5.69 -1.89 -3.72
C THR A 141 6.14 -2.13 -2.28
N ASN A 142 5.26 -1.93 -1.29
CA ASN A 142 5.54 -2.01 0.15
C ASN A 142 6.66 -1.05 0.61
N THR A 143 6.66 0.20 0.11
CA THR A 143 7.77 1.16 0.30
C THR A 143 7.42 2.46 1.01
N SER A 144 6.34 2.55 1.78
CA SER A 144 5.96 3.83 2.42
C SER A 144 7.07 4.41 3.32
N THR A 145 7.62 5.58 2.97
CA THR A 145 8.68 6.35 3.64
C THR A 145 8.27 7.73 4.21
N GLY A 146 7.07 8.26 3.91
CA GLY A 146 6.72 9.69 4.10
C GLY A 146 5.93 10.06 5.36
N THR A 147 5.36 9.08 6.03
CA THR A 147 5.17 9.14 7.48
C THR A 147 6.35 8.39 8.05
N SER A 148 6.77 8.63 9.29
CA SER A 148 7.32 7.48 10.01
C SER A 148 6.24 6.40 9.85
N SER A 149 6.52 5.37 9.04
CA SER A 149 5.50 4.34 8.74
C SER A 149 4.93 3.94 10.09
N VAL A 150 3.65 3.62 10.19
CA VAL A 150 3.04 3.30 11.50
C VAL A 150 3.95 2.35 12.30
N ALA A 151 4.58 1.40 11.59
CA ALA A 151 5.70 0.60 12.05
C ALA A 151 6.93 1.38 12.56
N SER A 152 7.61 2.14 11.70
CA SER A 152 8.81 2.91 12.07
C SER A 152 8.56 3.92 13.19
N LEU A 153 7.39 4.57 13.22
CA LEU A 153 7.04 5.53 14.26
C LEU A 153 6.85 4.85 15.60
N ALA A 154 6.16 3.71 15.60
CA ALA A 154 5.96 2.92 16.80
C ALA A 154 7.30 2.38 17.34
N VAL A 155 8.14 1.79 16.48
CA VAL A 155 9.47 1.27 16.84
C VAL A 155 10.38 2.38 17.37
N ALA A 156 10.34 3.58 16.79
CA ALA A 156 11.14 4.72 17.26
C ALA A 156 10.81 5.17 18.69
N ASN A 157 9.68 4.75 19.25
CA ASN A 157 9.28 5.05 20.62
C ASN A 157 9.54 3.92 21.61
N GLN A 158 10.20 2.82 21.21
CA GLN A 158 10.60 1.76 22.14
C GLN A 158 11.34 2.33 23.36
N GLY A 159 10.92 1.91 24.56
CA GLY A 159 11.46 2.40 25.82
C GLY A 159 10.90 3.75 26.29
N ALA A 160 10.15 4.50 25.46
CA ALA A 160 9.48 5.71 25.90
C ALA A 160 8.43 5.38 26.97
N THR A 161 8.42 6.17 28.05
CA THR A 161 7.43 6.05 29.13
C THR A 161 6.23 6.96 28.87
N ALA A 162 5.17 6.80 29.65
CA ALA A 162 3.92 7.52 29.45
C ALA A 162 4.05 9.06 29.52
N CYS A 163 5.04 9.57 30.28
CA CYS A 163 5.40 10.99 30.36
C CYS A 163 6.77 11.30 29.73
N GLY A 164 7.40 10.33 29.09
CA GLY A 164 8.75 10.45 28.54
C GLY A 164 8.80 11.29 27.26
N ARG A 165 10.00 11.61 26.78
CA ARG A 165 10.17 12.24 25.47
C ARG A 165 9.84 11.24 24.37
N ASN A 166 8.95 11.60 23.44
CA ASN A 166 8.62 10.79 22.27
C ASN A 166 9.60 11.04 21.12
N SER A 167 9.55 10.18 20.10
CA SER A 167 10.47 10.20 18.94
C SER A 167 10.37 11.47 18.09
N LEU A 168 9.24 12.17 18.11
CA LEU A 168 9.05 13.45 17.42
C LEU A 168 9.47 14.65 18.30
N GLY A 169 10.08 14.40 19.46
CA GLY A 169 10.65 15.40 20.34
C GLY A 169 9.68 16.01 21.36
N GLY A 170 8.41 15.62 21.34
CA GLY A 170 7.38 16.03 22.32
C GLY A 170 7.38 15.19 23.59
N THR A 171 6.41 15.43 24.47
CA THR A 171 6.25 14.70 25.74
C THR A 171 5.02 13.80 25.69
N GLY A 172 5.21 12.52 26.02
CA GLY A 172 4.18 11.50 26.06
C GLY A 172 3.46 11.28 24.73
N PHE A 173 2.30 10.67 24.83
CA PHE A 173 1.39 10.31 23.75
C PHE A 173 0.00 10.80 24.17
N TYR A 174 -0.43 11.96 23.69
CA TYR A 174 -1.70 12.59 24.11
C TYR A 174 -1.89 12.65 25.64
N THR A 175 -2.86 11.90 26.19
CA THR A 175 -3.17 11.94 27.62
C THR A 175 -2.40 10.91 28.45
N SER A 176 -1.49 10.15 27.83
CA SER A 176 -0.72 9.07 28.47
C SER A 176 -0.03 9.44 29.79
N CYS A 177 0.28 10.72 30.00
CA CYS A 177 0.90 11.18 31.24
C CYS A 177 -0.07 11.27 32.44
N LYS A 178 -1.35 10.98 32.26
CA LYS A 178 -2.33 10.86 33.34
C LYS A 178 -2.30 9.45 33.95
N PRO A 179 -2.71 9.24 35.22
CA PRO A 179 -2.80 7.91 35.84
C PRO A 179 -3.84 7.00 35.16
N GLU A 180 -3.48 6.43 34.00
CA GLU A 180 -4.35 5.58 33.18
C GLU A 180 -3.56 4.52 32.39
N ASN A 181 -4.29 3.56 31.80
CA ASN A 181 -3.71 2.66 30.81
C ASN A 181 -3.59 3.39 29.47
N TRP A 182 -2.36 3.50 28.95
CA TRP A 182 -2.06 4.42 27.84
C TRP A 182 -1.70 3.72 26.51
N CYS A 183 -1.95 2.41 26.39
CA CYS A 183 -1.69 1.67 25.15
C CYS A 183 -2.45 2.24 23.94
N ALA A 184 -3.70 2.67 24.16
CA ALA A 184 -4.54 3.30 23.15
C ALA A 184 -4.06 4.71 22.80
N ASP A 185 -3.60 5.49 23.78
CA ASP A 185 -3.02 6.80 23.53
C ASP A 185 -1.79 6.71 22.62
N PHE A 186 -0.91 5.74 22.89
CA PHE A 186 0.25 5.46 22.06
C PHE A 186 -0.16 5.05 20.64
N ALA A 187 -1.03 4.05 20.50
CA ALA A 187 -1.48 3.58 19.18
C ALA A 187 -2.18 4.69 18.38
N MET A 188 -3.00 5.51 19.04
CA MET A 188 -3.71 6.63 18.44
C MET A 188 -2.73 7.72 18.01
N TRP A 189 -1.74 8.03 18.85
CA TRP A 189 -0.69 8.98 18.54
C TRP A 189 0.13 8.54 17.34
N VAL A 190 0.51 7.26 17.27
CA VAL A 190 1.22 6.70 16.11
C VAL A 190 0.38 6.88 14.84
N TRP A 191 -0.89 6.45 14.84
CA TRP A 191 -1.74 6.61 13.66
C TRP A 191 -1.94 8.06 13.24
N ALA A 192 -2.22 8.96 14.18
CA ALA A 192 -2.44 10.38 13.89
C ALA A 192 -1.17 11.04 13.33
N HIS A 193 -0.01 10.76 13.92
CA HIS A 193 1.27 11.30 13.45
C HIS A 193 1.85 10.54 12.25
N SER A 194 1.22 9.43 11.86
CA SER A 194 1.36 8.81 10.55
C SER A 194 0.26 9.21 9.57
N GLY A 195 -0.44 10.33 9.80
CA GLY A 195 -1.36 10.94 8.83
C GLY A 195 -2.70 10.23 8.63
N TYR A 196 -3.10 9.35 9.55
CA TYR A 196 -4.39 8.66 9.49
C TYR A 196 -5.48 9.40 10.27
N ASN A 197 -6.72 9.21 9.81
CA ASN A 197 -7.90 9.75 10.47
C ASN A 197 -8.21 8.96 11.75
N VAL A 198 -7.92 9.58 12.89
CA VAL A 198 -8.19 9.03 14.23
C VAL A 198 -9.53 9.48 14.83
N SER A 199 -10.41 10.10 14.03
CA SER A 199 -11.69 10.61 14.52
C SER A 199 -12.57 9.47 15.06
N GLY A 200 -13.00 9.60 16.31
CA GLY A 200 -13.79 8.58 17.02
C GLY A 200 -12.96 7.57 17.81
N LEU A 201 -11.62 7.66 17.78
CA LEU A 201 -10.76 6.97 18.74
C LEU A 201 -10.75 7.71 20.09
N SER A 202 -10.41 6.97 21.14
CA SER A 202 -10.30 7.46 22.52
C SER A 202 -9.22 6.67 23.27
N PRO A 203 -8.87 7.07 24.51
CA PRO A 203 -7.95 6.30 25.36
C PRO A 203 -8.42 4.87 25.71
N ALA A 204 -9.65 4.47 25.34
CA ALA A 204 -10.09 3.09 25.47
C ALA A 204 -9.60 2.24 24.29
N ALA A 205 -8.90 1.12 24.57
CA ALA A 205 -8.47 0.16 23.54
C ALA A 205 -9.63 -0.37 22.68
N TYR A 206 -10.82 -0.51 23.26
CA TYR A 206 -12.03 -0.92 22.52
C TYR A 206 -12.40 0.04 21.38
N SER A 207 -12.02 1.32 21.48
CA SER A 207 -12.34 2.29 20.44
C SER A 207 -11.71 1.94 19.09
N PHE A 208 -10.58 1.24 19.06
CA PHE A 208 -9.97 0.72 17.83
C PHE A 208 -10.82 -0.38 17.19
N TYR A 209 -11.31 -1.32 18.00
CA TYR A 209 -12.18 -2.38 17.52
C TYR A 209 -13.51 -1.82 16.98
N LYS A 210 -14.09 -0.84 17.68
CA LYS A 210 -15.26 -0.11 17.22
C LYS A 210 -14.98 0.68 15.94
N TYR A 211 -13.85 1.39 15.87
CA TYR A 211 -13.41 2.13 14.69
C TYR A 211 -13.37 1.23 13.46
N GLY A 212 -12.77 0.05 13.58
CA GLY A 212 -12.69 -0.93 12.50
C GLY A 212 -14.06 -1.47 12.08
N LYS A 213 -14.95 -1.72 13.04
CA LYS A 213 -16.34 -2.12 12.73
C LYS A 213 -17.11 -1.03 11.99
N ASP A 214 -17.04 0.20 12.47
CA ASP A 214 -17.79 1.32 11.90
C ASP A 214 -17.31 1.69 10.48
N ARG A 215 -16.04 1.40 10.16
CA ARG A 215 -15.40 1.74 8.88
C ARG A 215 -15.17 0.55 7.93
N GLY A 216 -15.56 -0.66 8.34
CA GLY A 216 -15.34 -1.86 7.54
C GLY A 216 -13.86 -2.26 7.40
N THR A 217 -13.00 -1.83 8.32
CA THR A 217 -11.55 -2.13 8.31
C THR A 217 -11.12 -3.12 9.40
N LEU A 218 -12.07 -3.66 10.17
CA LEU A 218 -11.81 -4.80 11.06
C LEU A 218 -11.68 -6.09 10.24
N HIS A 219 -10.57 -6.81 10.39
CA HIS A 219 -10.30 -8.04 9.65
C HIS A 219 -9.45 -9.03 10.47
N ALA A 220 -9.20 -10.20 9.89
CA ALA A 220 -8.55 -11.34 10.56
C ALA A 220 -7.08 -11.51 10.22
N HIS A 221 -6.58 -10.85 9.17
CA HIS A 221 -5.24 -11.07 8.65
C HIS A 221 -4.36 -9.85 8.93
N PRO A 222 -3.29 -9.98 9.73
CA PRO A 222 -2.46 -8.83 10.08
C PRO A 222 -1.81 -8.22 8.84
N ALA A 223 -1.77 -6.89 8.80
CA ALA A 223 -0.94 -6.11 7.91
C ALA A 223 -0.07 -5.14 8.72
N VAL A 224 1.11 -4.81 8.19
CA VAL A 224 1.97 -3.78 8.78
C VAL A 224 1.21 -2.46 8.80
N GLY A 225 1.13 -1.83 9.98
CA GLY A 225 0.37 -0.61 10.20
C GLY A 225 -0.99 -0.80 10.87
N ASP A 226 -1.48 -2.03 10.98
CA ASP A 226 -2.72 -2.31 11.68
C ASP A 226 -2.58 -2.11 13.20
N ALA A 227 -3.71 -1.84 13.84
CA ALA A 227 -3.87 -2.03 15.27
C ALA A 227 -4.33 -3.47 15.52
N VAL A 228 -3.70 -4.15 16.46
CA VAL A 228 -4.16 -5.43 16.99
C VAL A 228 -4.88 -5.18 18.31
N VAL A 229 -6.12 -5.65 18.43
CA VAL A 229 -6.95 -5.47 19.62
C VAL A 229 -7.10 -6.78 20.37
N TYR A 230 -6.97 -6.73 21.71
CA TYR A 230 -6.95 -7.92 22.56
C TYR A 230 -8.12 -7.96 23.56
N ASP A 231 -8.56 -9.18 23.87
CA ASP A 231 -9.56 -9.52 24.89
C ASP A 231 -10.84 -8.68 24.82
N VAL A 232 -11.42 -8.55 23.61
CA VAL A 232 -12.67 -7.83 23.42
C VAL A 232 -13.82 -8.58 24.11
N SER A 233 -14.52 -7.89 24.99
CA SER A 233 -15.73 -8.37 25.67
C SER A 233 -16.73 -7.23 25.81
N GLY A 234 -17.88 -7.33 25.14
CA GLY A 234 -18.86 -6.24 25.07
C GLY A 234 -18.27 -4.96 24.48
N THR A 235 -18.20 -3.90 25.28
CA THR A 235 -17.61 -2.60 24.92
C THR A 235 -16.24 -2.36 25.54
N TYR A 236 -15.59 -3.43 26.01
CA TYR A 236 -14.28 -3.41 26.63
C TYR A 236 -13.28 -4.19 25.77
N ALA A 237 -12.02 -3.75 25.80
CA ALA A 237 -10.87 -4.48 25.30
C ALA A 237 -9.71 -4.24 26.28
N SER A 238 -8.89 -5.26 26.54
CA SER A 238 -7.83 -5.14 27.54
C SER A 238 -6.61 -4.38 27.04
N HIS A 239 -6.38 -4.38 25.73
CA HIS A 239 -5.16 -3.82 25.14
C HIS A 239 -5.30 -3.57 23.64
N VAL A 240 -4.45 -2.67 23.14
CA VAL A 240 -4.22 -2.46 21.72
C VAL A 240 -2.73 -2.26 21.48
N GLY A 241 -2.21 -2.87 20.42
CA GLY A 241 -0.84 -2.70 19.94
C GLY A 241 -0.82 -2.32 18.47
N ILE A 242 0.34 -1.89 17.97
CA ILE A 242 0.57 -1.59 16.56
C ILE A 242 1.36 -2.71 15.92
N VAL A 243 0.89 -3.27 14.80
CA VAL A 243 1.64 -4.24 13.99
C VAL A 243 2.76 -3.50 13.24
N THR A 244 4.00 -3.82 13.55
CA THR A 244 5.19 -3.14 13.02
C THR A 244 5.98 -3.96 12.01
N GLY A 245 5.69 -5.26 11.88
CA GLY A 245 6.34 -6.12 10.90
C GLY A 245 5.72 -7.50 10.86
N ILE A 246 5.85 -8.18 9.73
CA ILE A 246 5.57 -9.60 9.59
C ILE A 246 6.79 -10.22 8.92
N SER A 247 7.60 -10.93 9.68
CA SER A 247 8.86 -11.49 9.19
C SER A 247 9.30 -12.68 10.02
N ASN A 248 10.10 -13.58 9.43
CA ASN A 248 10.71 -14.71 10.15
C ASN A 248 9.71 -15.59 10.94
N GLY A 249 8.48 -15.76 10.44
CA GLY A 249 7.45 -16.54 11.13
C GLY A 249 6.76 -15.80 12.28
N LEU A 250 6.94 -14.48 12.39
CA LEU A 250 6.44 -13.65 13.49
C LEU A 250 5.67 -12.44 12.98
N ILE A 251 4.67 -12.03 13.74
CA ILE A 251 4.05 -10.71 13.72
C ILE A 251 4.71 -9.91 14.85
N HIS A 252 5.42 -8.87 14.47
CA HIS A 252 6.03 -7.91 15.37
C HIS A 252 5.01 -6.84 15.74
N THR A 253 4.90 -6.55 17.04
CA THR A 253 4.00 -5.49 17.52
C THR A 253 4.68 -4.59 18.53
N GLU A 254 4.31 -3.31 18.53
CA GLU A 254 4.73 -2.33 19.54
C GLU A 254 3.56 -1.96 20.44
N ASN A 255 3.79 -2.01 21.74
CA ASN A 255 2.74 -1.91 22.74
C ASN A 255 3.12 -0.87 23.78
N GLY A 256 2.28 0.15 23.94
CA GLY A 256 2.37 1.06 25.07
C GLY A 256 1.97 0.37 26.38
N ASN A 257 2.29 0.98 27.51
CA ASN A 257 1.91 0.48 28.83
C ASN A 257 2.39 -0.96 29.11
N TRP A 258 3.62 -1.29 28.71
CA TRP A 258 4.17 -2.63 28.89
C TRP A 258 5.27 -2.71 29.94
N GLY A 259 5.33 -3.83 30.67
CA GLY A 259 6.39 -4.13 31.64
C GLY A 259 6.33 -3.38 32.98
N GLY A 260 5.21 -2.72 33.30
CA GLY A 260 5.00 -2.02 34.58
C GLY A 260 3.51 -1.82 34.89
N SER A 261 3.20 -1.50 36.15
CA SER A 261 1.82 -1.33 36.66
C SER A 261 1.35 0.13 36.70
N SER A 262 2.24 1.08 36.35
CA SER A 262 1.99 2.51 36.42
C SER A 262 2.57 3.25 35.22
N THR A 263 2.14 4.49 35.01
CA THR A 263 2.68 5.42 34.00
C THR A 263 4.18 5.68 34.12
N THR A 264 4.74 5.50 35.32
CA THR A 264 6.16 5.71 35.64
C THR A 264 7.01 4.45 35.52
N THR A 265 6.40 3.27 35.49
CA THR A 265 7.12 1.97 35.45
C THR A 265 6.90 1.22 34.14
N SER A 266 5.92 1.62 33.34
CA SER A 266 5.63 1.05 32.03
C SER A 266 6.27 1.87 30.90
N SER A 267 6.55 1.20 29.79
CA SER A 267 7.11 1.81 28.58
C SER A 267 6.49 1.21 27.32
N VAL A 268 6.81 1.78 26.16
CA VAL A 268 6.61 1.11 24.88
C VAL A 268 7.56 -0.08 24.81
N LYS A 269 7.06 -1.27 24.46
CA LYS A 269 7.90 -2.46 24.24
C LYS A 269 7.38 -3.31 23.07
N PRO A 270 8.31 -4.01 22.38
CA PRO A 270 7.93 -4.99 21.38
C PRO A 270 7.29 -6.21 22.05
N GLN A 271 6.28 -6.78 21.42
CA GLN A 271 5.73 -8.10 21.73
C GLN A 271 5.51 -8.86 20.44
N ASP A 272 6.18 -10.00 20.29
CA ASP A 272 6.06 -10.82 19.09
C ASP A 272 5.06 -11.94 19.32
N MET A 273 4.34 -12.30 18.26
CA MET A 273 3.48 -13.48 18.21
C MET A 273 3.72 -14.24 16.91
N PRO A 274 3.50 -15.56 16.86
CA PRO A 274 3.66 -16.32 15.61
C PRO A 274 2.80 -15.75 14.48
N ASP A 275 3.27 -15.77 13.24
CA ASP A 275 2.50 -15.31 12.06
C ASP A 275 1.28 -16.19 11.74
N SER A 276 1.25 -17.40 12.29
CA SER A 276 0.07 -18.28 12.35
C SER A 276 -1.00 -17.82 13.34
N THR A 277 -0.78 -16.73 14.09
CA THR A 277 -1.75 -16.19 15.05
C THR A 277 -3.02 -15.72 14.33
N THR A 278 -4.16 -16.23 14.77
CA THR A 278 -5.49 -15.88 14.26
C THR A 278 -6.39 -15.32 15.37
N ILE A 279 -7.53 -14.75 15.01
CA ILE A 279 -8.54 -14.32 15.99
C ILE A 279 -8.91 -15.50 16.91
N GLY A 280 -8.91 -15.25 18.22
CA GLY A 280 -9.14 -16.26 19.26
C GLY A 280 -7.87 -16.93 19.77
N THR A 281 -6.73 -16.72 19.13
CA THR A 281 -5.43 -17.23 19.61
C THR A 281 -5.01 -16.48 20.87
N ARG A 282 -4.65 -17.24 21.91
CA ARG A 282 -4.05 -16.71 23.14
C ARG A 282 -2.53 -16.63 22.96
N THR A 283 -1.98 -15.43 23.11
CA THR A 283 -0.55 -15.16 22.92
C THR A 283 0.28 -15.63 24.11
N SER A 284 1.60 -15.72 23.92
CA SER A 284 2.57 -16.05 24.97
C SER A 284 2.55 -15.08 26.15
N PHE A 285 2.13 -13.83 25.90
CA PHE A 285 1.94 -12.79 26.91
C PHE A 285 0.52 -12.75 27.51
N GLY A 286 -0.27 -13.81 27.30
CA GLY A 286 -1.49 -14.08 28.06
C GLY A 286 -2.77 -13.37 27.56
N LYS A 287 -2.71 -12.64 26.45
CA LYS A 287 -3.83 -11.92 25.84
C LYS A 287 -4.39 -12.68 24.64
N THR A 288 -5.68 -12.57 24.37
CA THR A 288 -6.34 -13.20 23.22
C THR A 288 -6.58 -12.20 22.10
N VAL A 289 -6.10 -12.49 20.90
CA VAL A 289 -6.31 -11.64 19.72
C VAL A 289 -7.80 -11.60 19.36
N SER A 290 -8.37 -10.41 19.28
CA SER A 290 -9.79 -10.20 18.96
C SER A 290 -10.00 -9.64 17.55
N GLY A 291 -8.97 -9.08 16.92
CA GLY A 291 -9.00 -8.63 15.54
C GLY A 291 -7.88 -7.66 15.21
N PHE A 292 -7.69 -7.44 13.91
CA PHE A 292 -6.78 -6.44 13.34
C PHE A 292 -7.60 -5.35 12.67
N VAL A 293 -7.14 -4.11 12.77
CA VAL A 293 -7.87 -2.94 12.27
C VAL A 293 -6.92 -2.08 11.46
N SER A 294 -7.25 -1.88 10.18
CA SER A 294 -6.52 -0.93 9.34
C SER A 294 -7.04 0.50 9.55
N PRO A 295 -6.15 1.50 9.70
CA PRO A 295 -6.55 2.89 9.75
C PRO A 295 -6.99 3.41 8.37
N VAL A 296 -7.89 4.39 8.34
CA VAL A 296 -8.30 5.07 7.10
C VAL A 296 -7.73 6.49 7.03
N ARG A 297 -7.57 7.03 5.82
CA ARG A 297 -7.23 8.44 5.59
C ARG A 297 -8.47 9.33 5.63
#